data_AF-A0A3D1S5U1-F1
#
_entry.id   AF-A0A3D1S5U1-F1
#
_cell.length_a   1.000
_cell.length_b   1.000
_cell.length_c   1.000
_cell.angle_alpha   90.00
_cell.angle_beta   90.00
_cell.angle_gamma   90.00
#
_symmetry.space_group_name_H-M   'P 1'
#
loop_
_entity.id
_entity.type
_entity.pdbx_description
1 polymer ?
#
loop_
_entity_poly.entity_id
_entity_poly.type
_entity_poly.pdbx_seq_one_letter_code
_entity_poly.pdbx_strand_id
1 'polypeptide(L)'
;MTDYTVKPQQQLLPLAYADAEMPISGAPSIPINPSQQCIPQHYLQYQHTHKSVSDIVNDIEFDIRYPIFVSIDESSLVLQVGILGQDNYKANTPQNPLHIVYGRKWRVEKNLPSAEIIQTVYLALQKAKEHEIREVFTLLD
;
A
#
# COMPACT_ATOMS: atom_id res chain seq x y z
N MET A 1 2.91 -0.07 -54.76
CA MET A 1 3.12 -0.95 -53.59
C MET A 1 2.65 -0.18 -52.38
N THR A 2 1.40 -0.38 -51.98
CA THR A 2 0.77 0.34 -50.87
C THR A 2 1.29 -0.29 -49.58
N ASP A 3 2.07 0.47 -48.83
CA ASP A 3 2.65 0.02 -47.56
C ASP A 3 1.54 0.02 -46.50
N TYR A 4 0.87 -1.12 -46.33
CA TYR A 4 -0.08 -1.36 -45.24
C TYR A 4 0.68 -1.67 -43.95
N THR A 5 1.51 -0.74 -43.50
CA THR A 5 2.07 -0.82 -42.15
C THR A 5 0.96 -0.42 -41.20
N VAL A 6 0.14 -1.41 -40.82
CA VAL A 6 -0.81 -1.28 -39.71
C VAL A 6 0.03 -0.93 -38.50
N LYS A 7 0.06 0.36 -38.13
CA LYS A 7 0.66 0.77 -36.86
C LYS A 7 -0.09 -0.03 -35.79
N PRO A 8 0.61 -0.78 -34.93
CA PRO A 8 -0.05 -1.53 -33.87
C PRO A 8 -0.92 -0.54 -33.08
N GLN A 9 -2.20 -0.88 -32.93
CA GLN A 9 -3.15 -0.04 -32.21
C GLN A 9 -2.67 0.02 -30.76
N GLN A 10 -2.16 1.18 -30.36
CA GLN A 10 -1.58 1.35 -29.04
C GLN A 10 -2.70 1.38 -28.00
N GLN A 11 -2.66 0.43 -27.07
CA GLN A 11 -3.62 0.31 -25.99
C GLN A 11 -3.16 1.14 -24.79
N LEU A 12 -4.05 1.99 -24.27
CA LEU A 12 -3.80 2.65 -22.99
C LEU A 12 -3.96 1.64 -21.86
N LEU A 13 -2.95 1.51 -21.02
CA LEU A 13 -3.02 0.68 -19.82
C LEU A 13 -4.05 1.24 -18.85
N PRO A 14 -4.87 0.37 -18.23
CA PRO A 14 -5.77 0.81 -17.17
C PRO A 14 -4.98 1.28 -15.95
N LEU A 15 -5.55 2.24 -15.22
CA LEU A 15 -5.02 2.65 -13.92
C LEU A 15 -5.24 1.52 -12.91
N ALA A 16 -4.21 1.24 -12.10
CA ALA A 16 -4.26 0.16 -11.12
C ALA A 16 -5.37 0.40 -10.07
N TYR A 17 -5.55 1.67 -9.66
CA TYR A 17 -6.54 2.07 -8.67
C TYR A 17 -7.52 3.08 -9.27
N ALA A 18 -8.19 2.69 -10.36
CA ALA A 18 -9.09 3.57 -11.14
C ALA A 18 -10.25 4.19 -10.34
N ASP A 19 -10.61 3.61 -9.18
CA ASP A 19 -11.61 4.18 -8.26
C ASP A 19 -11.10 5.42 -7.51
N ALA A 20 -9.79 5.65 -7.46
CA ALA A 20 -9.15 6.75 -6.77
C ALA A 20 -8.26 7.62 -7.65
N GLU A 21 -7.84 7.11 -8.81
CA GLU A 21 -6.92 7.78 -9.74
C GLU A 21 -7.68 8.27 -10.98
N MET A 22 -7.55 9.57 -11.28
CA MET A 22 -8.20 10.17 -12.45
C MET A 22 -7.22 11.06 -13.22
N PRO A 23 -7.04 10.89 -14.53
CA PRO A 23 -6.22 11.80 -15.32
C PRO A 23 -6.80 13.22 -15.34
N ILE A 24 -5.92 14.22 -15.27
CA ILE A 24 -6.33 15.61 -15.51
C ILE A 24 -6.76 15.81 -16.97
N SER A 25 -7.55 16.86 -17.21
CA SER A 25 -7.92 17.24 -18.57
C SER A 25 -6.66 17.49 -19.43
N GLY A 26 -6.57 16.80 -20.57
CA GLY A 26 -5.42 16.91 -21.47
C GLY A 26 -4.16 16.18 -20.99
N ALA A 27 -4.26 15.28 -20.00
CA ALA A 27 -3.13 14.47 -19.55
C ALA A 27 -2.49 13.70 -20.73
N PRO A 28 -1.18 13.87 -20.98
CA PRO A 28 -0.52 13.15 -22.05
C PRO A 28 -0.33 11.67 -21.68
N SER A 29 -0.39 10.81 -22.69
CA SER A 29 0.08 9.43 -22.59
C SER A 29 1.51 9.30 -23.12
N ILE A 30 2.29 8.40 -22.54
CA ILE A 30 3.63 8.05 -23.00
C ILE A 30 3.67 6.59 -23.44
N PRO A 31 4.36 6.24 -24.54
CA PRO A 31 4.55 4.85 -24.94
C PRO A 31 5.48 4.13 -23.95
N ILE A 32 5.04 2.98 -23.45
CA ILE A 32 5.89 2.06 -22.67
C ILE A 32 6.59 1.08 -23.63
N ASN A 33 5.85 0.55 -24.60
CA ASN A 33 6.35 -0.37 -25.61
C ASN A 33 5.51 -0.21 -26.91
N PRO A 34 5.82 -0.92 -28.01
CA PRO A 34 5.11 -0.74 -29.29
C PRO A 34 3.59 -0.89 -29.22
N SER A 35 3.08 -1.67 -28.25
CA SER A 35 1.66 -1.97 -28.08
C SER A 35 0.97 -1.18 -26.96
N GLN A 36 1.71 -0.58 -26.03
CA GLN A 36 1.15 -0.05 -24.78
C GLN A 36 1.59 1.39 -24.51
N GLN A 37 0.65 2.16 -23.97
CA GLN A 37 0.89 3.49 -23.42
C GLN A 37 0.38 3.59 -21.98
N CYS A 38 0.93 4.51 -21.19
CA CYS A 38 0.38 4.87 -19.89
C CYS A 38 0.30 6.39 -19.71
N ILE A 39 -0.51 6.83 -18.74
CA ILE A 39 -0.50 8.23 -18.28
C ILE A 39 0.45 8.31 -17.08
N PRO A 40 1.47 9.18 -17.12
CA PRO A 40 2.36 9.37 -15.98
C PRO A 40 1.62 9.82 -14.73
N GLN A 41 2.08 9.33 -13.58
CA GLN A 41 1.46 9.54 -12.27
C GLN A 41 1.30 11.03 -11.90
N HIS A 42 2.22 11.91 -12.33
CA HIS A 42 2.14 13.35 -12.05
C HIS A 42 1.05 14.09 -12.82
N TYR A 43 0.39 13.44 -13.79
CA TYR A 43 -0.79 13.96 -14.48
C TYR A 43 -2.11 13.37 -13.96
N LEU A 44 -2.07 12.65 -12.83
CA LEU A 44 -3.27 12.12 -12.18
C LEU A 44 -3.66 13.00 -10.98
N GLN A 45 -4.96 13.08 -10.74
CA GLN A 45 -5.57 13.53 -9.50
C GLN A 45 -5.99 12.31 -8.68
N TYR A 46 -6.00 12.48 -7.36
CA TYR A 46 -6.26 11.40 -6.41
C TYR A 46 -7.41 11.76 -5.49
N GLN A 47 -8.28 10.80 -5.25
CA GLN A 47 -9.34 10.88 -4.25
C GLN A 47 -9.54 9.51 -3.60
N HIS A 48 -8.68 9.20 -2.64
CA HIS A 48 -8.74 7.93 -1.93
C HIS A 48 -9.94 7.84 -0.97
N THR A 49 -10.51 6.65 -0.91
CA THR A 49 -11.58 6.24 0.00
C THR A 49 -11.08 5.10 0.87
N HIS A 50 -11.85 4.71 1.89
CA HIS A 50 -11.53 3.52 2.67
C HIS A 50 -11.36 2.28 1.79
N LYS A 51 -12.25 2.11 0.80
CA LYS A 51 -12.18 1.01 -0.17
C LYS A 51 -10.89 1.06 -0.98
N SER A 52 -10.56 2.18 -1.63
CA SER A 52 -9.40 2.21 -2.52
C SER A 52 -8.07 2.05 -1.76
N VAL A 53 -7.96 2.55 -0.53
CA VAL A 53 -6.79 2.27 0.32
C VAL A 53 -6.77 0.80 0.76
N SER A 54 -7.93 0.19 1.04
CA SER A 54 -8.01 -1.23 1.36
C SER A 54 -7.59 -2.10 0.17
N ASP A 55 -7.96 -1.72 -1.06
CA ASP A 55 -7.54 -2.42 -2.27
C ASP A 55 -6.02 -2.33 -2.44
N ILE A 56 -5.42 -1.14 -2.28
CA ILE A 56 -3.95 -0.95 -2.29
C ILE A 56 -3.28 -1.87 -1.26
N VAL A 57 -3.80 -1.91 -0.03
CA VAL A 57 -3.23 -2.72 1.05
C VAL A 57 -3.35 -4.23 0.75
N ASN A 58 -4.46 -4.67 0.15
CA ASN A 58 -4.67 -6.08 -0.20
C ASN A 58 -3.72 -6.57 -1.29
N ASP A 59 -3.23 -5.67 -2.16
CA ASP A 59 -2.25 -6.00 -3.19
C ASP A 59 -0.80 -6.09 -2.65
N ILE A 60 -0.57 -5.72 -1.39
CA ILE A 60 0.75 -5.78 -0.75
C ILE A 60 0.95 -7.14 -0.07
N GLU A 61 1.91 -7.91 -0.57
CA GLU A 61 2.35 -9.15 0.06
C GLU A 61 3.45 -8.88 1.10
N PHE A 62 3.24 -9.36 2.33
CA PHE A 62 4.22 -9.30 3.41
C PHE A 62 4.04 -10.50 4.37
N ASP A 63 4.87 -10.59 5.42
CA ASP A 63 4.75 -11.61 6.45
C ASP A 63 3.36 -11.56 7.12
N ILE A 64 2.66 -12.71 7.14
CA ILE A 64 1.31 -12.87 7.68
C ILE A 64 1.18 -12.41 9.14
N ARG A 65 2.29 -12.33 9.88
CA ARG A 65 2.30 -11.81 11.25
C ARG A 65 2.08 -10.30 11.33
N TYR A 66 2.11 -9.59 10.21
CA TYR A 66 1.95 -8.14 10.15
C TYR A 66 0.73 -7.72 9.32
N PRO A 67 -0.50 -8.11 9.69
CA PRO A 67 -1.69 -7.68 8.98
C PRO A 67 -1.83 -6.15 9.01
N ILE A 68 -2.24 -5.57 7.89
CA ILE A 68 -2.44 -4.13 7.76
C ILE A 68 -3.93 -3.83 7.78
N PHE A 69 -4.33 -2.87 8.61
CA PHE A 69 -5.70 -2.43 8.75
C PHE A 69 -5.87 -1.02 8.20
N VAL A 70 -6.97 -0.80 7.48
CA VAL A 70 -7.42 0.51 7.04
C VAL A 70 -8.66 0.88 7.85
N SER A 71 -8.67 2.05 8.47
CA SER A 71 -9.84 2.56 9.18
C SER A 71 -10.03 4.06 8.94
N ILE A 72 -11.15 4.59 9.42
CA ILE A 72 -11.45 6.01 9.44
C ILE A 72 -11.46 6.44 10.91
N ASP A 73 -10.60 7.37 11.25
CA ASP A 73 -10.48 7.95 12.60
C ASP A 73 -10.64 9.46 12.51
N GLU A 74 -11.61 10.02 13.22
CA GLU A 74 -11.94 11.46 13.18
C GLU A 74 -12.01 12.04 11.75
N SER A 75 -12.65 11.31 10.83
CA SER A 75 -12.76 11.64 9.38
C SER A 75 -11.47 11.54 8.56
N SER A 76 -10.37 11.10 9.16
CA SER A 76 -9.09 10.84 8.49
C SER A 76 -8.94 9.36 8.14
N LEU A 77 -8.44 9.06 6.93
CA LEU A 77 -8.02 7.69 6.61
C LEU A 77 -6.76 7.38 7.40
N VAL A 78 -6.72 6.20 8.03
CA VAL A 78 -5.55 5.75 8.78
C VAL A 78 -5.21 4.31 8.44
N LEU A 79 -3.91 4.05 8.39
CA LEU A 79 -3.31 2.73 8.30
C LEU A 79 -2.79 2.33 9.68
N GLN A 80 -2.95 1.06 10.04
CA GLN A 80 -2.37 0.52 11.26
C GLN A 80 -1.87 -0.89 11.02
N VAL A 81 -0.61 -1.15 11.36
CA VAL A 81 -0.04 -2.49 11.31
C VAL A 81 -0.37 -3.19 12.62
N GLY A 82 -1.04 -4.34 12.54
CA GLY A 82 -1.12 -5.30 13.63
C GLY A 82 0.10 -6.20 13.63
N ILE A 83 0.47 -6.72 14.78
CA ILE A 83 1.62 -7.61 14.97
C ILE A 83 1.12 -8.83 15.73
N LEU A 84 1.16 -9.99 15.09
CA LEU A 84 0.79 -11.28 15.65
C LEU A 84 2.03 -11.91 16.28
N GLY A 85 2.05 -11.95 17.60
CA GLY A 85 3.19 -12.42 18.40
C GLY A 85 2.75 -13.15 19.67
N GLN A 86 3.73 -13.74 20.34
CA GLN A 86 3.56 -14.29 21.69
C GLN A 86 3.79 -13.19 22.72
N ASP A 87 3.15 -13.29 23.88
CA ASP A 87 3.37 -12.34 24.98
C ASP A 87 4.77 -12.56 25.54
N ASN A 88 5.68 -11.62 25.29
CA ASN A 88 7.09 -11.71 25.70
C ASN A 88 7.28 -11.53 27.22
N TYR A 89 6.25 -11.11 27.97
CA TYR A 89 6.32 -10.95 29.42
C TYR A 89 5.93 -12.23 30.19
N LYS A 90 5.37 -13.24 29.50
CA LYS A 90 4.99 -14.51 30.13
C LYS A 90 6.01 -15.59 29.78
N ALA A 91 6.42 -16.37 30.79
CA ALA A 91 7.26 -17.54 30.56
C ALA A 91 6.62 -18.43 29.47
N ASN A 92 7.45 -18.89 28.52
CA ASN A 92 7.08 -19.78 27.42
C ASN A 92 6.41 -21.05 27.95
N THR A 93 5.11 -20.95 28.20
CA THR A 93 4.23 -22.02 28.62
C THR A 93 3.39 -22.40 27.41
N PRO A 94 2.97 -23.67 27.29
CA PRO A 94 2.09 -24.11 26.21
C PRO A 94 0.73 -23.37 26.15
N GLN A 95 0.43 -22.52 27.16
CA GLN A 95 -0.69 -21.57 27.19
C GLN A 95 -0.31 -20.12 26.82
N ASN A 96 0.69 -19.88 25.96
CA ASN A 96 0.92 -18.54 25.39
C ASN A 96 0.27 -18.43 23.99
N PRO A 97 -1.04 -18.13 23.89
CA PRO A 97 -1.70 -17.97 22.60
C PRO A 97 -1.10 -16.77 21.85
N LEU A 98 -1.11 -16.86 20.52
CA LEU A 98 -0.84 -15.70 19.68
C LEU A 98 -1.85 -14.60 20.01
N HIS A 99 -1.37 -13.39 20.21
CA HIS A 99 -2.19 -12.20 20.35
C HIS A 99 -1.75 -11.16 19.32
N ILE A 100 -2.66 -10.26 19.01
CA ILE A 100 -2.39 -9.15 18.12
C ILE A 100 -2.17 -7.88 18.96
N VAL A 101 -1.05 -7.21 18.72
CA VAL A 101 -0.80 -5.86 19.21
C VAL A 101 -0.83 -4.89 18.03
N TYR A 102 -1.27 -3.67 18.28
CA TYR A 102 -1.39 -2.66 17.24
C TYR A 102 -0.27 -1.64 17.34
N GLY A 103 0.40 -1.40 16.21
CA GLY A 103 1.39 -0.34 16.09
C GLY A 103 0.78 1.06 16.02
N ARG A 104 1.61 2.02 15.63
CA ARG A 104 1.18 3.42 15.42
C ARG A 104 0.16 3.52 14.29
N LYS A 105 -0.77 4.48 14.43
CA LYS A 105 -1.65 4.91 13.34
C LYS A 105 -0.87 5.83 12.40
N TRP A 106 -0.98 5.57 11.10
CA TRP A 106 -0.38 6.36 10.03
C TRP A 106 -1.49 7.01 9.23
N ARG A 107 -1.55 8.34 9.26
CA ARG A 107 -2.56 9.08 8.53
C ARG A 107 -2.27 9.02 7.03
N VAL A 108 -3.32 8.83 6.24
CA VAL A 108 -3.29 8.82 4.77
C VAL A 108 -4.12 9.99 4.28
N GLU A 109 -3.48 10.91 3.57
CA GLU A 109 -4.19 12.00 2.90
C GLU A 109 -4.85 11.49 1.62
N LYS A 110 -6.09 11.94 1.36
CA LYS A 110 -6.92 11.42 0.27
C LYS A 110 -6.38 11.78 -1.12
N ASN A 111 -5.58 12.82 -1.21
CA ASN A 111 -5.02 13.36 -2.45
C ASN A 111 -3.59 12.89 -2.74
N LEU A 112 -3.05 11.95 -1.96
CA LEU A 112 -1.71 11.41 -2.21
C LEU A 112 -1.71 10.45 -3.38
N PRO A 113 -0.60 10.39 -4.14
CA PRO A 113 -0.41 9.34 -5.12
C PRO A 113 -0.45 7.95 -4.46
N SER A 114 -1.05 6.97 -5.14
CA SER A 114 -1.10 5.57 -4.65
C SER A 114 0.30 5.02 -4.33
N ALA A 115 1.33 5.47 -5.06
CA ALA A 115 2.72 5.10 -4.77
C ALA A 115 3.20 5.59 -3.40
N GLU A 116 2.79 6.78 -2.97
CA GLU A 116 3.12 7.32 -1.64
C GLU A 116 2.36 6.57 -0.52
N ILE A 117 1.13 6.12 -0.80
CA ILE A 117 0.40 5.24 0.11
C ILE A 117 1.14 3.92 0.28
N ILE A 118 1.58 3.29 -0.82
CA ILE A 118 2.38 2.05 -0.79
C ILE A 118 3.67 2.25 0.01
N GLN A 119 4.40 3.34 -0.23
CA GLN A 119 5.61 3.67 0.52
C GLN A 119 5.32 3.86 2.01
N THR A 120 4.20 4.50 2.36
CA THR A 120 3.75 4.69 3.74
C THR A 120 3.46 3.35 4.42
N VAL A 121 2.81 2.42 3.71
CA VAL A 121 2.57 1.06 4.21
C VAL A 121 3.90 0.34 4.49
N TYR A 122 4.84 0.34 3.55
CA TYR A 122 6.14 -0.30 3.74
C TYR A 122 6.94 0.32 4.89
N LEU A 123 6.89 1.64 5.05
CA LEU A 123 7.51 2.31 6.18
C LEU A 123 6.86 1.89 7.50
N ALA A 124 5.53 1.79 7.56
CA ALA A 124 4.81 1.33 8.74
C ALA A 124 5.19 -0.10 9.12
N LEU A 125 5.24 -1.02 8.14
CA LEU A 125 5.69 -2.40 8.32
C LEU A 125 7.14 -2.47 8.83
N GLN A 126 8.05 -1.68 8.24
CA GLN A 126 9.43 -1.61 8.68
C GLN A 126 9.52 -1.15 10.14
N LYS A 127 8.78 -0.11 10.52
CA LYS A 127 8.77 0.40 11.91
C LYS A 127 8.18 -0.60 12.90
N ALA A 128 7.15 -1.35 12.51
CA ALA A 128 6.61 -2.43 13.33
C ALA A 128 7.65 -3.53 13.55
N LYS A 129 8.38 -3.94 12.49
CA LYS A 129 9.44 -4.95 12.61
C LYS A 129 10.64 -4.48 13.44
N GLU A 130 11.07 -3.23 13.26
CA GLU A 130 12.11 -2.61 14.08
C GLU A 130 11.75 -2.56 15.56
N HIS A 131 10.47 -2.32 15.88
CA HIS A 131 9.96 -2.38 17.25
C HIS A 131 10.07 -3.78 17.85
N GLU A 132 9.57 -4.81 17.14
CA GLU A 132 9.62 -6.19 17.64
C GLU A 132 11.05 -6.68 17.85
N ILE A 133 11.95 -6.35 16.92
CA ILE A 133 13.38 -6.67 17.06
C ILE A 133 13.94 -6.02 18.33
N ARG A 134 13.63 -4.74 18.57
CA ARG A 134 14.11 -4.04 19.76
C ARG A 134 13.59 -4.70 21.03
N GLU A 135 12.31 -5.01 21.11
CA GLU A 135 11.73 -5.69 22.29
C GLU A 135 12.44 -7.02 22.57
N VAL A 136 12.71 -7.83 21.54
CA VAL A 136 13.46 -9.09 21.70
C VAL A 136 14.87 -8.88 22.25
N PHE A 137 15.60 -7.88 21.75
CA PHE A 137 16.99 -7.64 22.17
C PHE A 137 17.11 -6.88 23.49
N THR A 138 16.12 -6.06 23.87
CA THR A 138 16.13 -5.34 25.15
C THR A 138 15.84 -6.26 26.33
N LEU A 139 15.29 -7.47 26.09
CA LEU A 139 15.10 -8.51 27.10
C LEU A 139 16.38 -9.29 27.45
N LEU A 140 17.49 -9.04 26.74
CA LEU A 140 18.77 -9.75 26.91
C LEU A 140 19.83 -8.98 27.71
N ASP A 141 19.53 -7.75 28.13
CA ASP A 141 20.34 -6.93 29.06
C ASP A 141 19.74 -6.97 30.49
#